data_AF-A0A7W7RTH9-F1
#
_entry.id   AF-A0A7W7RTH9-F1
#
_cell.length_a   1.000
_cell.length_b   1.000
_cell.length_c   1.000
_cell.angle_alpha   90.00
_cell.angle_beta   90.00
_cell.angle_gamma   90.00
#
_symmetry.space_group_name_H-M   'P 1'
#
loop_
_entity.id
_entity.type
_entity.pdbx_description
1 polymer ?
#
loop_
_entity_poly.entity_id
_entity_poly.type
_entity_poly.pdbx_seq_one_letter_code
_entity_poly.pdbx_strand_id
1 'polypeptide(L)'
;MAERLGRDGDDLAVRFTSRNTGEGVDAFHADWTGEESVSSHVGDLAEAARLVGVALLAAAVVVLAYKLGIIAALIGLLVRLVTASILPGGAVAAVVAERAVLNRLRNKIVELLQRVVGRPFARAAERLGRPLIRTPRRWPAHLLRDRTQAAADRSFDPDDIVPRDVVWRTERRILGRYDSRGPDRIFEEGFQPQGDELDLHEFIHGHPGGFVSTSRDINLIVRARHNGFYRYLVDVPGGIDVRRSARVNTYLRPIRTEREVAVPGGIDRRYIVGAQRYRGGGMFDPFIPNPHYSPEG
;
A
#
# COMPACT_ATOMS: atom_id res chain seq x y z
N MET A 1 -2.40 8.20 -22.08
CA MET A 1 -2.42 6.72 -21.97
C MET A 1 -3.46 6.27 -20.95
N ALA A 2 -3.40 6.72 -19.69
CA ALA A 2 -4.40 6.40 -18.66
C ALA A 2 -5.84 6.79 -19.05
N GLU A 3 -6.06 8.00 -19.59
CA GLU A 3 -7.39 8.42 -20.10
C GLU A 3 -7.91 7.57 -21.27
N ARG A 4 -7.00 7.01 -22.07
CA ARG A 4 -7.38 6.14 -23.20
C ARG A 4 -7.79 4.77 -22.68
N LEU A 5 -7.03 4.22 -21.74
CA LEU A 5 -7.35 2.97 -21.04
C LEU A 5 -8.67 3.07 -20.26
N GLY A 6 -8.96 4.22 -19.63
CA GLY A 6 -10.25 4.46 -18.97
C GLY A 6 -11.41 4.42 -19.96
N ARG A 7 -11.31 5.17 -21.07
CA ARG A 7 -12.34 5.17 -22.13
C ARG A 7 -12.54 3.81 -22.79
N ASP A 8 -11.45 3.12 -23.13
CA ASP A 8 -11.52 1.79 -23.73
C ASP A 8 -12.15 0.77 -22.76
N GLY A 9 -11.90 0.92 -21.45
CA GLY A 9 -12.52 0.13 -20.39
C GLY A 9 -14.01 0.40 -20.25
N ASP A 10 -14.43 1.67 -20.25
CA ASP A 10 -15.85 2.05 -20.19
C ASP A 10 -16.62 1.52 -21.41
N ASP A 11 -16.06 1.66 -22.61
CA ASP A 11 -16.65 1.13 -23.83
C ASP A 11 -16.78 -0.40 -23.82
N LEU A 12 -15.85 -1.11 -23.16
CA LEU A 12 -15.91 -2.56 -22.99
C LEU A 12 -16.95 -2.96 -21.94
N ALA A 13 -17.02 -2.25 -20.82
CA ALA A 13 -17.99 -2.51 -19.75
C ALA A 13 -19.43 -2.25 -20.22
N VAL A 14 -19.67 -1.17 -20.96
CA VAL A 14 -20.97 -0.87 -21.58
C VAL A 14 -21.34 -1.94 -22.61
N ARG A 15 -20.39 -2.38 -23.44
CA ARG A 15 -20.65 -3.47 -24.42
C ARG A 15 -20.92 -4.82 -23.76
N PHE A 16 -20.26 -5.11 -22.64
CA PHE A 16 -20.47 -6.33 -21.88
C PHE A 16 -21.84 -6.34 -21.20
N THR A 17 -22.20 -5.25 -20.51
CA THR A 17 -23.46 -5.15 -19.76
C THR A 17 -24.68 -4.96 -20.67
N SER A 18 -24.55 -4.32 -21.83
CA SER A 18 -25.65 -4.22 -22.81
C SER A 18 -26.00 -5.54 -23.52
N ARG A 19 -25.12 -6.55 -23.45
CA ARG A 19 -25.30 -7.84 -24.12
C ARG A 19 -25.56 -9.00 -23.15
N ASN A 20 -25.51 -8.75 -21.86
CA ASN A 20 -25.66 -9.77 -20.82
C ASN A 20 -26.62 -9.27 -19.74
N THR A 21 -27.39 -10.16 -19.13
CA THR A 21 -28.35 -9.81 -18.06
C THR A 21 -28.24 -10.82 -16.92
N GLY A 22 -28.54 -10.40 -15.70
CA GLY A 22 -28.54 -11.26 -14.51
C GLY A 22 -27.86 -10.61 -13.32
N GLU A 23 -28.10 -11.13 -12.12
CA GLU A 23 -27.70 -10.51 -10.85
C GLU A 23 -26.20 -10.19 -10.77
N GLY A 24 -25.34 -11.06 -11.32
CA GLY A 24 -23.90 -10.82 -11.38
C GLY A 24 -23.50 -9.72 -12.38
N VAL A 25 -24.26 -9.54 -13.47
CA VAL A 25 -24.05 -8.48 -14.47
C VAL A 25 -24.53 -7.14 -13.91
N ASP A 26 -25.65 -7.13 -13.19
CA ASP A 26 -26.19 -5.94 -12.54
C ASP A 26 -25.28 -5.45 -11.41
N ALA A 27 -24.73 -6.39 -10.62
CA ALA A 27 -23.72 -6.09 -9.61
C ALA A 27 -22.42 -5.55 -10.22
N PHE A 28 -21.97 -6.12 -11.34
CA PHE A 28 -20.81 -5.60 -12.07
C PHE A 28 -21.06 -4.19 -12.63
N HIS A 29 -22.24 -3.94 -13.21
CA HIS A 29 -22.59 -2.62 -13.76
C HIS A 29 -22.65 -1.58 -12.65
N ALA A 30 -23.25 -1.90 -11.50
CA ALA A 30 -23.28 -1.02 -10.33
C ALA A 30 -21.87 -0.73 -9.78
N ASP A 31 -20.98 -1.73 -9.76
CA ASP A 31 -19.57 -1.59 -9.32
C ASP A 31 -18.72 -0.79 -10.33
N TRP A 32 -19.01 -0.90 -11.63
CA TRP A 32 -18.30 -0.17 -12.69
C TRP A 32 -18.74 1.29 -12.84
N THR A 33 -19.99 1.61 -12.51
CA THR A 33 -20.57 2.96 -12.70
C THR A 33 -20.72 3.77 -11.42
N GLY A 34 -20.46 3.16 -10.25
CA GLY A 34 -20.53 3.82 -8.95
C GLY A 34 -19.48 4.92 -8.74
N GLU A 35 -19.69 5.80 -7.77
CA GLU A 35 -18.79 6.93 -7.47
C GLU A 35 -17.34 6.50 -7.14
N GLU A 36 -17.16 5.27 -6.63
CA GLU A 36 -15.86 4.67 -6.31
C GLU A 36 -15.38 3.65 -7.37
N SER A 37 -15.85 3.76 -8.62
CA SER A 37 -15.49 2.82 -9.69
C SER A 37 -14.01 2.86 -10.10
N VAL A 38 -13.54 1.80 -10.76
CA VAL A 38 -12.19 1.76 -11.35
C VAL A 38 -11.98 2.91 -12.34
N SER A 39 -13.00 3.29 -13.10
CA SER A 39 -12.93 4.40 -14.06
C SER A 39 -12.80 5.76 -13.37
N SER A 40 -13.50 5.99 -12.25
CA SER A 40 -13.36 7.22 -11.46
C SER A 40 -11.96 7.36 -10.85
N HIS A 41 -11.38 6.25 -10.37
CA HIS A 41 -10.03 6.22 -9.83
C HIS A 41 -8.94 6.35 -10.89
N VAL A 42 -9.15 5.83 -12.12
CA VAL A 42 -8.25 6.08 -13.25
C VAL A 42 -8.27 7.57 -13.63
N GLY A 43 -9.42 8.23 -13.53
CA GLY A 43 -9.55 9.68 -13.64
C GLY A 43 -8.76 10.43 -12.55
N ASP A 44 -8.93 10.03 -11.28
CA ASP A 44 -8.19 10.60 -10.15
C ASP A 44 -6.67 10.40 -10.27
N LEU A 45 -6.23 9.24 -10.77
CA LEU A 45 -4.82 8.95 -11.06
C LEU A 45 -4.28 9.87 -12.17
N ALA A 46 -5.04 10.06 -13.25
CA ALA A 46 -4.66 10.94 -14.34
C ALA A 46 -4.55 12.41 -13.88
N GLU A 47 -5.51 12.88 -13.08
CA GLU A 47 -5.49 14.25 -12.55
C GLU A 47 -4.39 14.44 -11.49
N ALA A 48 -4.11 13.43 -10.65
CA ALA A 48 -2.97 13.46 -9.74
C ALA A 48 -1.64 13.52 -10.49
N ALA A 49 -1.47 12.71 -11.55
CA ALA A 49 -0.29 12.76 -12.41
C ALA A 49 -0.13 14.12 -13.10
N ARG A 50 -1.24 14.71 -13.56
CA ARG A 50 -1.27 16.06 -14.16
C ARG A 50 -0.85 17.12 -13.16
N LEU A 51 -1.38 17.08 -11.93
CA LEU A 51 -1.00 17.99 -10.84
C LEU A 51 0.49 17.91 -10.50
N VAL A 52 1.02 16.69 -10.39
CA VAL A 52 2.46 16.46 -10.15
C VAL A 52 3.29 17.01 -11.31
N GLY A 53 2.91 16.72 -12.55
CA GLY A 53 3.61 17.20 -13.75
C GLY A 53 3.66 18.74 -13.83
N VAL A 54 2.53 19.41 -13.63
CA VAL A 54 2.46 20.88 -13.63
C VAL A 54 3.28 21.47 -12.48
N ALA A 55 3.23 20.86 -11.29
CA ALA A 55 4.01 21.32 -10.14
C ALA A 55 5.52 21.20 -10.38
N LEU A 56 5.98 20.11 -11.00
CA LEU A 56 7.38 19.93 -11.36
C LEU A 56 7.85 20.92 -12.43
N LEU A 57 7.04 21.19 -13.46
CA LEU A 57 7.35 22.21 -14.46
C LEU A 57 7.45 23.61 -13.85
N ALA A 58 6.49 23.98 -13.00
CA ALA A 58 6.51 25.27 -12.32
C ALA A 58 7.69 25.37 -11.34
N ALA A 59 8.06 24.30 -10.65
CA ALA A 59 9.28 24.24 -9.84
C ALA A 59 10.54 24.45 -10.67
N ALA A 60 10.62 23.84 -11.86
CA ALA A 60 11.74 24.04 -12.78
C ALA A 60 11.88 25.51 -13.20
N VAL A 61 10.77 26.19 -13.51
CA VAL A 61 10.76 27.63 -13.83
C VAL A 61 11.24 28.46 -12.63
N VAL A 62 10.78 28.16 -11.41
CA VAL A 62 11.21 28.85 -10.18
C VAL A 62 12.72 28.68 -9.93
N VAL A 63 13.24 27.46 -10.09
CA VAL A 63 14.68 27.17 -9.95
C VAL A 63 15.49 27.90 -11.02
N LEU A 64 15.02 27.94 -12.26
CA LEU A 64 15.69 28.67 -13.34
C LEU A 64 15.75 30.16 -13.05
N ALA A 65 14.63 30.78 -12.67
CA ALA A 65 14.57 32.20 -12.30
C ALA A 65 15.51 32.52 -11.13
N TYR A 66 15.61 31.64 -10.14
CA TYR A 66 16.55 31.80 -9.03
C TYR A 66 18.01 31.70 -9.46
N LYS A 67 18.36 30.76 -10.35
CA LYS A 67 19.72 30.67 -10.90
C LYS A 67 20.10 31.96 -11.62
N LEU A 68 19.20 32.52 -12.44
CA LEU A 68 19.41 33.82 -13.09
C LEU A 68 19.57 34.96 -12.07
N GLY A 69 18.76 34.96 -11.01
CA GLY A 69 18.87 35.94 -9.93
C GLY A 69 20.21 35.87 -9.18
N ILE A 70 20.72 34.67 -8.90
CA ILE A 70 22.07 34.49 -8.31
C ILE A 70 23.13 35.05 -9.26
N ILE A 71 23.08 34.71 -10.55
CA ILE A 71 24.06 35.20 -11.53
C ILE A 71 24.08 36.73 -11.54
N ALA A 72 22.91 37.38 -11.59
CA ALA A 72 22.80 38.83 -11.52
C ALA A 72 23.36 39.42 -10.21
N ALA A 73 23.07 38.80 -9.07
CA ALA A 73 23.60 39.21 -7.76
C ALA A 73 25.14 39.09 -7.70
N LEU A 74 25.70 38.00 -8.22
CA LEU A 74 27.15 37.79 -8.29
C LEU A 74 27.84 38.81 -9.22
N ILE A 75 27.23 39.14 -10.36
CA ILE A 75 27.73 40.21 -11.24
C ILE A 75 27.69 41.56 -10.51
N GLY A 76 26.58 41.88 -9.82
CA GLY A 76 26.46 43.10 -9.02
C GLY A 76 27.51 43.20 -7.91
N LEU A 77 27.78 42.07 -7.22
CA LEU A 77 28.84 41.97 -6.22
C LEU A 77 30.22 42.23 -6.83
N LEU A 78 30.50 41.64 -8.00
CA LEU A 78 31.76 41.84 -8.70
C LEU A 78 32.00 43.33 -9.00
N VAL A 79 31.00 44.01 -9.57
CA VAL A 79 31.07 45.45 -9.86
C VAL A 79 31.33 46.26 -8.59
N ARG A 80 30.60 45.97 -7.50
CA ARG A 80 30.77 46.65 -6.21
C ARG A 80 32.16 46.43 -5.63
N LEU A 81 32.68 45.21 -5.71
CA LEU A 81 33.99 44.84 -5.17
C LEU A 81 35.12 45.54 -5.94
N VAL A 82 34.99 45.68 -7.26
CA VAL A 82 35.91 46.49 -8.09
C VAL A 82 35.87 47.96 -7.65
N THR A 83 34.69 48.55 -7.43
CA THR A 83 34.57 49.96 -7.03
C THR A 83 34.98 50.25 -5.57
N ALA A 84 34.80 49.28 -4.67
CA ALA A 84 35.02 49.44 -3.22
C ALA A 84 36.48 49.17 -2.79
N SER A 85 37.33 48.75 -3.72
CA SER A 85 38.75 48.41 -3.51
C SER A 85 39.62 49.59 -3.05
N ILE A 86 39.10 50.81 -3.14
CA ILE A 86 39.81 52.07 -2.85
C ILE A 86 39.58 52.54 -1.40
N LEU A 87 38.58 51.98 -0.69
CA LEU A 87 38.22 52.38 0.68
C LEU A 87 38.52 51.25 1.70
N PRO A 88 39.17 51.55 2.85
CA PRO A 88 39.39 50.57 3.91
C PRO A 88 38.06 49.99 4.40
N GLY A 89 37.91 48.66 4.34
CA GLY A 89 36.68 47.96 4.77
C GLY A 89 35.50 48.00 3.78
N GLY A 90 35.60 48.73 2.67
CA GLY A 90 34.54 48.82 1.65
C GLY A 90 34.18 47.46 1.04
N ALA A 91 35.18 46.61 0.78
CA ALA A 91 34.98 45.26 0.28
C ALA A 91 34.21 44.36 1.27
N VAL A 92 34.48 44.49 2.58
CA VAL A 92 33.79 43.73 3.63
C VAL A 92 32.32 44.15 3.72
N ALA A 93 32.05 45.46 3.69
CA ALA A 93 30.69 45.99 3.70
C ALA A 93 29.87 45.53 2.48
N ALA A 94 30.48 45.52 1.29
CA ALA A 94 29.85 45.04 0.06
C ALA A 94 29.45 43.55 0.14
N VAL A 95 30.34 42.70 0.67
CA VAL A 95 30.06 41.26 0.86
C VAL A 95 28.94 41.03 1.88
N VAL A 96 28.92 41.77 3.00
CA VAL A 96 27.88 41.65 4.02
C VAL A 96 26.51 42.07 3.48
N ALA A 97 26.44 43.18 2.74
CA ALA A 97 25.20 43.65 2.12
C ALA A 97 24.66 42.64 1.10
N GLU A 98 25.53 42.04 0.29
CA GLU A 98 25.13 41.05 -0.71
C GLU A 98 24.66 39.74 -0.07
N ARG A 99 25.28 39.33 1.04
CA ARG A 99 24.84 38.14 1.80
C ARG A 99 23.40 38.29 2.29
N ALA A 100 22.98 39.50 2.65
CA ALA A 100 21.60 39.79 3.01
C ALA A 100 20.62 39.73 1.81
N VAL A 101 21.08 40.05 0.60
CA VAL A 101 20.29 39.91 -0.63
C VAL A 101 20.13 38.43 -1.01
N LEU A 102 21.22 37.66 -0.98
CA LEU A 102 21.19 36.22 -1.26
C LEU A 102 20.32 35.45 -0.25
N ASN A 103 20.40 35.79 1.03
CA ASN A 103 19.53 35.18 2.05
C ASN A 103 18.04 35.51 1.82
N ARG A 104 17.71 36.72 1.37
CA ARG A 104 16.34 37.10 1.01
C ARG A 104 15.84 36.32 -0.21
N LEU A 105 16.67 36.20 -1.25
CA LEU A 105 16.36 35.39 -2.45
C LEU A 105 16.15 33.91 -2.08
N ARG A 106 17.02 33.35 -1.24
CA ARG A 106 16.91 31.97 -0.74
C ARG A 106 15.61 31.74 0.03
N ASN A 107 15.26 32.62 0.96
CA ASN A 107 14.04 32.42 1.73
C ASN A 107 12.79 32.51 0.83
N LYS A 108 12.80 33.43 -0.15
CA LYS A 108 11.69 33.61 -1.10
C LYS A 108 11.54 32.44 -2.08
N ILE A 109 12.64 31.82 -2.52
CA ILE A 109 12.55 30.62 -3.37
C ILE A 109 12.02 29.42 -2.58
N VAL A 110 12.45 29.22 -1.33
CA VAL A 110 11.94 28.12 -0.49
C VAL A 110 10.43 28.26 -0.30
N GLU A 111 9.95 29.47 -0.03
CA GLU A 111 8.52 29.73 0.11
C GLU A 111 7.74 29.47 -1.18
N LEU A 112 8.26 29.92 -2.33
CA LEU A 112 7.64 29.68 -3.63
C LEU A 112 7.62 28.19 -4.00
N LEU A 113 8.72 27.47 -3.77
CA LEU A 113 8.77 26.03 -4.00
C LEU A 113 7.79 25.27 -3.12
N GLN A 114 7.66 25.63 -1.84
CA GLN A 114 6.65 25.04 -0.96
C GLN A 114 5.22 25.31 -1.45
N ARG A 115 4.93 26.50 -1.99
CA ARG A 115 3.60 26.81 -2.56
C ARG A 115 3.32 26.05 -3.86
N VAL A 116 4.30 25.97 -4.75
CA VAL A 116 4.17 25.41 -6.10
C VAL A 116 4.27 23.88 -6.11
N VAL A 117 5.06 23.30 -5.21
CA VAL A 117 5.23 21.84 -5.09
C VAL A 117 4.38 21.28 -3.96
N GLY A 118 4.48 21.86 -2.76
CA GLY A 118 3.87 21.29 -1.56
C GLY A 118 2.34 21.18 -1.63
N ARG A 119 1.65 22.22 -2.12
CA ARG A 119 0.18 22.20 -2.21
C ARG A 119 -0.35 21.23 -3.27
N PRO A 120 0.15 21.23 -4.52
CA PRO A 120 -0.28 20.23 -5.50
C PRO A 120 0.08 18.80 -5.12
N PHE A 121 1.25 18.57 -4.51
CA PHE A 121 1.62 17.23 -4.05
C PHE A 121 0.74 16.75 -2.90
N ALA A 122 0.34 17.63 -1.96
CA ALA A 122 -0.62 17.27 -0.92
C ALA A 122 -1.98 16.90 -1.50
N ARG A 123 -2.49 17.67 -2.48
CA ARG A 123 -3.75 17.37 -3.18
C ARG A 123 -3.68 16.11 -4.04
N ALA A 124 -2.56 15.88 -4.71
CA ALA A 124 -2.31 14.64 -5.45
C ALA A 124 -2.25 13.46 -4.48
N ALA A 125 -1.57 13.59 -3.33
CA ALA A 125 -1.52 12.57 -2.29
C ALA A 125 -2.90 12.30 -1.65
N GLU A 126 -3.76 13.31 -1.52
CA GLU A 126 -5.15 13.15 -1.05
C GLU A 126 -5.98 12.34 -2.06
N ARG A 127 -5.88 12.67 -3.36
CA ARG A 127 -6.57 11.93 -4.43
C ARG A 127 -6.04 10.50 -4.60
N LEU A 128 -4.73 10.32 -4.49
CA LEU A 128 -4.10 8.99 -4.50
C LEU A 128 -4.31 8.22 -3.20
N GLY A 129 -4.58 8.93 -2.10
CA GLY A 129 -4.84 8.40 -0.77
C GLY A 129 -6.30 8.02 -0.54
N ARG A 130 -7.21 8.38 -1.46
CA ARG A 130 -8.54 7.78 -1.53
C ARG A 130 -8.34 6.28 -1.73
N PRO A 131 -8.76 5.45 -0.77
CA PRO A 131 -8.51 4.03 -0.86
C PRO A 131 -9.20 3.50 -2.12
N LEU A 132 -8.46 2.79 -2.97
CA LEU A 132 -8.98 1.91 -4.05
C LEU A 132 -9.88 0.76 -3.51
N ILE A 133 -10.32 0.89 -2.27
CA ILE A 133 -10.85 -0.18 -1.47
C ILE A 133 -12.28 0.22 -1.19
N ARG A 134 -13.18 -0.40 -1.97
CA ARG A 134 -14.57 -0.71 -1.60
C ARG A 134 -14.72 -0.60 -0.09
N THR A 135 -15.82 -0.04 0.42
CA THR A 135 -16.35 -0.46 1.73
C THR A 135 -16.06 -1.94 1.88
N PRO A 136 -15.19 -2.36 2.83
CA PRO A 136 -14.67 -3.70 2.81
C PRO A 136 -15.87 -4.62 2.79
N ARG A 137 -15.99 -5.43 1.73
CA ARG A 137 -17.03 -6.44 1.62
C ARG A 137 -17.06 -7.11 2.99
N ARG A 138 -18.21 -7.15 3.65
CA ARG A 138 -18.27 -7.82 4.95
C ARG A 138 -18.53 -9.29 4.67
N TRP A 139 -17.92 -10.15 5.48
CA TRP A 139 -18.37 -11.53 5.51
C TRP A 139 -19.83 -11.56 6.01
N PRO A 140 -20.68 -12.44 5.45
CA PRO A 140 -21.93 -12.80 6.08
C PRO A 140 -21.72 -13.07 7.57
N ALA A 141 -22.61 -12.54 8.41
CA ALA A 141 -22.42 -12.58 9.86
C ALA A 141 -22.25 -14.01 10.40
N HIS A 142 -22.86 -15.02 9.75
CA HIS A 142 -22.73 -16.42 10.16
C HIS A 142 -21.29 -16.96 10.01
N LEU A 143 -20.55 -16.55 8.98
CA LEU A 143 -19.15 -16.95 8.77
C LEU A 143 -18.18 -16.31 9.78
N LEU A 144 -18.60 -15.25 10.48
CA LEU A 144 -17.81 -14.60 11.52
C LEU A 144 -18.15 -15.08 12.94
N ARG A 145 -19.27 -15.80 13.11
CA ARG A 145 -19.65 -16.37 14.41
C ARG A 145 -18.74 -17.53 14.79
N ASP A 146 -18.43 -18.37 13.81
CA ASP A 146 -17.46 -19.44 13.98
C ASP A 146 -16.04 -18.91 13.75
N ARG A 147 -15.26 -18.85 14.83
CA ARG A 147 -13.87 -18.36 14.83
C ARG A 147 -12.91 -19.35 14.16
N THR A 148 -13.30 -20.60 13.96
CA THR A 148 -12.55 -21.62 13.21
C THR A 148 -13.14 -21.87 11.83
N GLN A 149 -14.04 -21.00 11.35
CA GLN A 149 -14.69 -21.16 10.03
C GLN A 149 -13.67 -21.33 8.89
N ALA A 150 -12.52 -20.66 8.99
CA ALA A 150 -11.43 -20.71 8.03
C ALA A 150 -10.45 -21.88 8.25
N ALA A 151 -10.50 -22.55 9.40
CA ALA A 151 -9.48 -23.50 9.85
C ALA A 151 -9.44 -24.75 8.96
N ALA A 152 -8.22 -25.19 8.64
CA ALA A 152 -7.98 -26.47 7.99
C ALA A 152 -8.12 -27.62 9.00
N ASP A 153 -7.71 -27.37 10.25
CA ASP A 153 -7.94 -28.22 11.39
C ASP A 153 -8.95 -27.55 12.34
N ARG A 154 -10.17 -28.10 12.36
CA ARG A 154 -11.27 -27.59 13.19
C ARG A 154 -11.27 -28.14 14.62
N SER A 155 -10.28 -28.96 15.01
CA SER A 155 -10.17 -29.48 16.38
C SER A 155 -9.70 -28.43 17.39
N PHE A 156 -9.10 -27.33 16.92
CA PHE A 156 -8.65 -26.22 17.74
C PHE A 156 -9.83 -25.47 18.38
N ASP A 157 -9.76 -25.24 19.69
CA ASP A 157 -10.73 -24.40 20.39
C ASP A 157 -10.22 -22.94 20.46
N PRO A 158 -10.92 -21.97 19.85
CA PRO A 158 -10.59 -20.55 19.97
C PRO A 158 -10.54 -20.02 21.40
N ASP A 159 -11.18 -20.69 22.35
CA ASP A 159 -11.16 -20.29 23.76
C ASP A 159 -9.85 -20.68 24.48
N ASP A 160 -9.00 -21.49 23.86
CA ASP A 160 -7.65 -21.82 24.36
C ASP A 160 -6.58 -20.81 23.93
N ILE A 161 -6.94 -19.81 23.12
CA ILE A 161 -6.01 -18.77 22.66
C ILE A 161 -5.52 -17.92 23.84
N VAL A 162 -4.19 -17.79 23.94
CA VAL A 162 -3.49 -16.94 24.90
C VAL A 162 -2.72 -15.83 24.16
N PRO A 163 -2.83 -14.55 24.59
CA PRO A 163 -3.72 -14.06 25.64
C PRO A 163 -5.19 -14.06 25.15
N ARG A 164 -6.16 -14.11 26.07
CA ARG A 164 -7.59 -14.18 25.71
C ARG A 164 -8.15 -12.91 25.06
N ASP A 165 -7.51 -11.77 25.25
CA ASP A 165 -7.97 -10.45 24.77
C ASP A 165 -7.50 -10.11 23.35
N VAL A 166 -7.56 -11.09 22.45
CA VAL A 166 -7.26 -10.90 21.03
C VAL A 166 -8.36 -10.13 20.29
N VAL A 167 -7.95 -9.39 19.27
CA VAL A 167 -8.88 -8.67 18.38
C VAL A 167 -9.12 -9.49 17.12
N TRP A 168 -10.36 -9.97 16.97
CA TRP A 168 -10.79 -10.66 15.76
C TRP A 168 -11.06 -9.68 14.62
N ARG A 169 -10.60 -10.06 13.43
CA ARG A 169 -10.79 -9.32 12.19
C ARG A 169 -12.21 -9.51 11.66
N THR A 170 -12.83 -8.44 11.16
CA THR A 170 -14.22 -8.47 10.66
C THR A 170 -14.34 -8.08 9.19
N GLU A 171 -13.35 -7.38 8.63
CA GLU A 171 -13.34 -7.02 7.21
C GLU A 171 -13.12 -8.25 6.31
N ARG A 172 -13.72 -8.32 5.11
CA ARG A 172 -13.27 -9.22 4.04
C ARG A 172 -12.23 -8.49 3.20
N ARG A 173 -11.02 -9.01 3.23
CA ARG A 173 -9.87 -8.53 2.46
C ARG A 173 -9.04 -9.76 2.10
N ILE A 174 -8.54 -9.78 0.87
CA ILE A 174 -7.53 -10.76 0.43
C ILE A 174 -6.24 -10.54 1.23
N LEU A 175 -5.78 -11.60 1.86
CA LEU A 175 -4.51 -11.63 2.59
C LEU A 175 -3.46 -12.37 1.75
N GLY A 176 -2.20 -12.06 2.02
CA GLY A 176 -1.05 -12.73 1.43
C GLY A 176 -0.43 -13.70 2.42
N ARG A 177 -0.03 -14.87 1.94
CA ARG A 177 0.88 -15.76 2.66
C ARG A 177 2.05 -16.14 1.77
N TYR A 178 3.23 -16.24 2.36
CA TYR A 178 4.41 -16.72 1.66
C TYR A 178 4.81 -18.06 2.20
N ASP A 179 5.09 -18.97 1.28
CA ASP A 179 5.42 -20.34 1.64
C ASP A 179 6.36 -20.91 0.58
N SER A 180 7.30 -21.75 1.01
CA SER A 180 8.17 -22.49 0.10
C SER A 180 7.48 -23.70 -0.49
N ARG A 181 6.41 -24.21 0.14
CA ARG A 181 5.60 -25.32 -0.35
C ARG A 181 4.85 -24.90 -1.64
N GLY A 182 4.80 -25.82 -2.59
CA GLY A 182 4.16 -25.61 -3.89
C GLY A 182 2.63 -25.72 -3.87
N PRO A 183 1.96 -25.17 -4.90
CA PRO A 183 0.50 -25.17 -4.99
C PRO A 183 -0.09 -26.57 -5.15
N ASP A 184 0.66 -27.52 -5.71
CA ASP A 184 0.31 -28.95 -5.78
C ASP A 184 -0.03 -29.53 -4.42
N ARG A 185 0.72 -29.14 -3.38
CA ARG A 185 0.45 -29.54 -2.01
C ARG A 185 -0.59 -28.66 -1.34
N ILE A 186 -0.41 -27.34 -1.43
CA ILE A 186 -1.23 -26.38 -0.67
C ILE A 186 -2.68 -26.33 -1.15
N PHE A 187 -2.96 -26.55 -2.44
CA PHE A 187 -4.33 -26.58 -2.93
C PHE A 187 -5.06 -27.86 -2.53
N GLU A 188 -4.34 -28.95 -2.25
CA GLU A 188 -4.95 -30.20 -1.76
C GLU A 188 -5.15 -30.21 -0.25
N GLU A 189 -4.14 -29.79 0.51
CA GLU A 189 -4.13 -29.90 1.98
C GLU A 189 -4.64 -28.65 2.70
N GLY A 190 -4.65 -27.49 2.02
CA GLY A 190 -4.72 -26.20 2.69
C GLY A 190 -3.42 -25.84 3.42
N PHE A 191 -3.46 -24.81 4.25
CA PHE A 191 -2.36 -24.47 5.15
C PHE A 191 -2.61 -25.07 6.53
N GLN A 192 -1.87 -26.14 6.84
CA GLN A 192 -1.85 -26.73 8.17
C GLN A 192 -0.97 -25.90 9.13
N PRO A 193 -1.36 -25.75 10.41
CA PRO A 193 -0.48 -25.21 11.44
C PRO A 193 0.74 -26.13 11.66
N GLN A 194 1.79 -25.60 12.31
CA GLN A 194 3.03 -26.36 12.56
C GLN A 194 3.09 -26.98 13.96
N GLY A 195 2.15 -26.62 14.83
CA GLY A 195 1.99 -27.18 16.18
C GLY A 195 0.55 -27.02 16.64
N ASP A 196 0.29 -27.34 17.90
CA ASP A 196 -1.01 -27.30 18.58
C ASP A 196 -1.14 -26.14 19.59
N GLU A 197 -0.02 -25.56 20.02
CA GLU A 197 -0.01 -24.47 21.00
C GLU A 197 -0.69 -23.20 20.48
N LEU A 198 -1.72 -22.73 21.20
CA LEU A 198 -2.48 -21.51 20.88
C LEU A 198 -1.99 -20.27 21.65
N ASP A 199 -0.68 -20.20 21.91
CA ASP A 199 -0.04 -19.00 22.43
C ASP A 199 0.35 -18.07 21.27
N LEU A 200 -0.43 -17.00 21.09
CA LEU A 200 -0.21 -16.00 20.06
C LEU A 200 1.08 -15.20 20.30
N HIS A 201 1.49 -15.02 21.55
CA HIS A 201 2.74 -14.32 21.87
C HIS A 201 3.94 -15.12 21.38
N GLU A 202 4.00 -16.40 21.72
CA GLU A 202 5.09 -17.28 21.27
C GLU A 202 5.10 -17.45 19.75
N PHE A 203 3.93 -17.60 19.14
CA PHE A 203 3.79 -17.69 17.69
C PHE A 203 4.40 -16.49 16.95
N ILE A 204 4.16 -15.26 17.42
CA ILE A 204 4.69 -14.04 16.79
C ILE A 204 6.22 -13.91 16.96
N HIS A 205 6.79 -14.56 17.98
CA HIS A 205 8.24 -14.65 18.14
C HIS A 205 8.88 -15.73 17.24
N GLY A 206 8.07 -16.42 16.43
CA GLY A 206 8.52 -17.40 15.46
C GLY A 206 8.53 -18.84 15.97
N HIS A 207 7.98 -19.11 17.17
CA HIS A 207 7.77 -20.47 17.63
C HIS A 207 6.63 -21.13 16.84
N PRO A 208 6.76 -22.41 16.46
CA PRO A 208 5.65 -23.16 15.87
C PRO A 208 4.44 -23.17 16.80
N GLY A 209 3.23 -23.12 16.24
CA GLY A 209 2.00 -23.18 17.02
C GLY A 209 0.79 -23.47 16.15
N GLY A 210 -0.38 -23.42 16.79
CA GLY A 210 -1.71 -23.65 16.23
C GLY A 210 -2.22 -22.58 15.27
N PHE A 211 -1.33 -21.76 14.71
CA PHE A 211 -1.67 -20.64 13.84
C PHE A 211 -0.98 -20.73 12.48
N VAL A 212 -1.63 -20.16 11.48
CA VAL A 212 -1.03 -19.84 10.18
C VAL A 212 -0.97 -18.34 10.02
N SER A 213 0.25 -17.83 9.83
CA SER A 213 0.50 -16.40 9.61
C SER A 213 0.13 -15.98 8.19
N THR A 214 -0.53 -14.82 8.09
CA THR A 214 -0.87 -14.14 6.85
C THR A 214 -0.68 -12.63 7.01
N SER A 215 -0.62 -11.88 5.92
CA SER A 215 -0.40 -10.44 5.94
C SER A 215 -1.41 -9.69 5.07
N ARG A 216 -1.80 -8.49 5.52
CA ARG A 216 -2.53 -7.54 4.66
C ARG A 216 -1.64 -6.88 3.61
N ASP A 217 -0.32 -7.03 3.69
CA ASP A 217 0.62 -6.61 2.66
C ASP A 217 0.93 -7.79 1.75
N ILE A 218 0.12 -7.96 0.69
CA ILE A 218 0.26 -9.07 -0.26
C ILE A 218 1.60 -9.06 -1.03
N ASN A 219 2.41 -7.98 -0.94
CA ASN A 219 3.69 -7.85 -1.62
C ASN A 219 4.91 -7.89 -0.69
N LEU A 220 4.71 -8.20 0.59
CA LEU A 220 5.77 -8.36 1.60
C LEU A 220 6.90 -9.33 1.17
N ILE A 221 6.67 -10.39 0.38
CA ILE A 221 7.73 -11.27 -0.16
C ILE A 221 8.77 -10.54 -1.00
N VAL A 222 8.37 -9.49 -1.72
CA VAL A 222 9.28 -8.67 -2.52
C VAL A 222 10.28 -7.96 -1.61
N ARG A 223 9.83 -7.53 -0.42
CA ARG A 223 10.70 -6.91 0.60
C ARG A 223 11.60 -7.94 1.28
N ALA A 224 11.08 -9.14 1.52
CA ALA A 224 11.81 -10.22 2.19
C ALA A 224 12.80 -10.96 1.27
N ARG A 225 12.74 -10.75 -0.05
CA ARG A 225 13.67 -11.30 -1.06
C ARG A 225 13.78 -12.83 -1.06
N HIS A 226 12.68 -13.53 -0.76
CA HIS A 226 12.63 -15.00 -0.77
C HIS A 226 12.45 -15.57 -2.18
N ASN A 227 13.54 -15.63 -2.96
CA ASN A 227 13.50 -16.18 -4.32
C ASN A 227 13.04 -17.65 -4.31
N GLY A 228 12.12 -18.00 -5.22
CA GLY A 228 11.62 -19.37 -5.39
C GLY A 228 10.42 -19.73 -4.50
N PHE A 229 10.07 -18.89 -3.53
CA PHE A 229 8.87 -19.05 -2.71
C PHE A 229 7.62 -18.65 -3.50
N TYR A 230 6.46 -19.08 -3.01
CA TYR A 230 5.17 -18.71 -3.57
C TYR A 230 4.52 -17.61 -2.73
N ARG A 231 3.87 -16.68 -3.41
CA ARG A 231 2.82 -15.83 -2.85
C ARG A 231 1.48 -16.52 -3.06
N TYR A 232 0.82 -16.82 -1.96
CA TYR A 232 -0.57 -17.26 -1.95
C TYR A 232 -1.48 -16.09 -1.61
N LEU A 233 -2.60 -16.02 -2.32
CA LEU A 233 -3.71 -15.13 -2.00
C LEU A 233 -4.79 -15.94 -1.28
N VAL A 234 -5.25 -15.44 -0.14
CA VAL A 234 -6.28 -16.13 0.68
C VAL A 234 -7.44 -15.19 1.00
N ASP A 235 -8.67 -15.67 0.86
CA ASP A 235 -9.92 -14.98 1.19
C ASP A 235 -10.56 -15.65 2.41
N VAL A 236 -9.95 -15.47 3.58
CA VAL A 236 -10.38 -16.12 4.82
C VAL A 236 -11.43 -15.26 5.57
N PRO A 237 -12.45 -15.84 6.20
CA PRO A 237 -13.23 -15.20 7.26
C PRO A 237 -12.45 -15.10 8.57
N GLY A 238 -12.70 -14.06 9.36
CA GLY A 238 -12.11 -13.92 10.69
C GLY A 238 -10.57 -13.81 10.70
N GLY A 239 -9.94 -14.51 11.66
CA GLY A 239 -8.53 -14.40 11.99
C GLY A 239 -8.24 -13.28 12.99
N ILE A 240 -7.10 -13.36 13.67
CA ILE A 240 -6.70 -12.45 14.74
C ILE A 240 -5.86 -11.32 14.16
N ASP A 241 -6.28 -10.08 14.35
CA ASP A 241 -5.46 -8.90 14.06
C ASP A 241 -4.40 -8.73 15.15
N VAL A 242 -3.18 -9.20 14.83
CA VAL A 242 -2.03 -9.18 15.73
C VAL A 242 -1.74 -7.77 16.25
N ARG A 243 -1.76 -6.77 15.36
CA ARG A 243 -1.44 -5.38 15.73
C ARG A 243 -2.48 -4.76 16.66
N ARG A 244 -3.75 -5.11 16.48
CA ARG A 244 -4.85 -4.58 17.31
C ARG A 244 -4.98 -5.28 18.66
N SER A 245 -4.40 -6.47 18.82
CA SER A 245 -4.40 -7.23 20.08
C SER A 245 -3.44 -6.58 21.08
N ALA A 246 -3.97 -5.82 22.04
CA ALA A 246 -3.24 -4.81 22.81
C ALA A 246 -2.09 -5.37 23.69
N ARG A 247 -2.28 -6.55 24.30
CA ARG A 247 -1.23 -7.18 25.14
C ARG A 247 -0.08 -7.76 24.33
N VAL A 248 -0.36 -8.22 23.12
CA VAL A 248 0.66 -8.62 22.13
C VAL A 248 1.49 -7.41 21.70
N ASN A 249 0.86 -6.25 21.54
CA ASN A 249 1.50 -5.00 21.11
C ASN A 249 2.43 -4.37 22.18
N THR A 250 2.22 -4.67 23.47
CA THR A 250 2.95 -3.99 24.56
C THR A 250 4.45 -4.35 24.62
N TYR A 251 4.85 -5.50 24.07
CA TYR A 251 6.24 -5.96 24.03
C TYR A 251 6.94 -5.69 22.67
N LEU A 252 6.23 -5.14 21.68
CA LEU A 252 6.68 -5.01 20.30
C LEU A 252 6.78 -3.53 19.86
N ARG A 253 7.87 -2.83 20.22
CA ARG A 253 8.28 -1.59 19.52
C ARG A 253 9.66 -1.74 18.88
N PRO A 254 9.94 -1.16 17.69
CA PRO A 254 9.13 -0.99 16.50
C PRO A 254 9.64 -1.96 15.43
N ILE A 255 9.41 -3.26 15.59
CA ILE A 255 9.97 -4.27 14.69
C ILE A 255 8.80 -5.14 14.22
N ARG A 256 8.37 -4.91 12.98
CA ARG A 256 7.59 -5.87 12.18
C ARG A 256 6.16 -6.18 12.64
N THR A 257 5.31 -5.18 12.91
CA THR A 257 3.87 -5.42 12.75
C THR A 257 3.57 -5.47 11.24
N GLU A 258 3.83 -6.61 10.59
CA GLU A 258 3.67 -6.85 9.15
C GLU A 258 2.19 -6.91 8.73
N ARG A 259 1.36 -6.02 9.29
CA ARG A 259 -0.10 -6.00 9.16
C ARG A 259 -0.69 -7.42 9.26
N GLU A 260 -0.10 -8.20 10.15
CA GLU A 260 -0.29 -9.64 10.26
C GLU A 260 -1.70 -9.98 10.72
N VAL A 261 -2.19 -11.10 10.22
CA VAL A 261 -3.39 -11.76 10.67
C VAL A 261 -3.03 -13.22 10.93
N ALA A 262 -3.15 -13.66 12.18
CA ALA A 262 -2.94 -15.05 12.57
C ALA A 262 -4.26 -15.82 12.43
N VAL A 263 -4.25 -16.96 11.73
CA VAL A 263 -5.44 -17.80 11.54
C VAL A 263 -5.29 -19.07 12.37
N PRO A 264 -6.08 -19.25 13.45
CA PRO A 264 -6.01 -20.44 14.29
C PRO A 264 -6.54 -21.67 13.54
N GLY A 265 -5.92 -22.83 13.78
CA GLY A 265 -6.25 -24.08 13.10
C GLY A 265 -5.90 -24.09 11.60
N GLY A 266 -5.16 -23.09 11.12
CA GLY A 266 -4.73 -23.02 9.73
C GLY A 266 -5.76 -22.46 8.75
N ILE A 267 -5.63 -22.79 7.47
CA ILE A 267 -6.48 -22.26 6.39
C ILE A 267 -6.92 -23.39 5.47
N ASP A 268 -8.21 -23.69 5.47
CA ASP A 268 -8.81 -24.68 4.56
C ASP A 268 -8.60 -24.25 3.10
N ARG A 269 -8.33 -25.25 2.24
CA ARG A 269 -8.06 -25.04 0.81
C ARG A 269 -9.12 -24.21 0.10
N ARG A 270 -10.39 -24.26 0.53
CA ARG A 270 -11.48 -23.52 -0.11
C ARG A 270 -11.36 -22.01 0.02
N TYR A 271 -10.55 -21.53 0.97
CA TYR A 271 -10.28 -20.10 1.16
C TYR A 271 -8.97 -19.65 0.51
N ILE A 272 -8.24 -20.55 -0.15
CA ILE A 272 -7.04 -20.22 -0.90
C ILE A 272 -7.46 -19.88 -2.34
N VAL A 273 -7.23 -18.64 -2.76
CA VAL A 273 -7.63 -18.16 -4.09
C VAL A 273 -6.70 -18.72 -5.17
N GLY A 274 -5.40 -18.77 -4.86
CA GLY A 274 -4.38 -19.25 -5.78
C GLY A 274 -2.98 -18.78 -5.39
N ALA A 275 -2.02 -19.01 -6.28
CA ALA A 275 -0.59 -18.84 -6.01
C ALA A 275 0.17 -18.23 -7.17
N GLN A 276 1.29 -17.55 -6.87
CA GLN A 276 2.29 -17.11 -7.83
C GLN A 276 3.69 -17.35 -7.30
N ARG A 277 4.53 -18.01 -8.09
CA ARG A 277 5.93 -18.19 -7.73
C ARG A 277 6.69 -16.88 -7.90
N TYR A 278 7.46 -16.50 -6.88
CA TYR A 278 8.30 -15.31 -6.92
C TYR A 278 9.66 -15.63 -7.56
N ARG A 279 10.02 -14.87 -8.59
CA ARG A 279 11.27 -15.05 -9.35
C ARG A 279 12.44 -14.20 -8.86
N GLY A 280 12.17 -13.22 -7.98
CA GLY A 280 13.15 -12.20 -7.62
C GLY A 280 12.95 -10.91 -8.43
N GLY A 281 13.54 -9.81 -7.94
CA GLY A 281 13.48 -8.51 -8.62
C GLY A 281 12.07 -7.92 -8.78
N GLY A 282 11.11 -8.33 -7.94
CA GLY A 282 9.70 -7.92 -8.07
C GLY A 282 8.90 -8.70 -9.12
N MET A 283 9.50 -9.70 -9.77
CA MET A 283 8.85 -10.49 -10.81
C MET A 283 8.19 -11.76 -10.25
N PHE A 284 7.06 -12.15 -10.86
CA PHE A 284 6.29 -13.34 -10.52
C PHE A 284 6.00 -14.17 -11.77
N ASP A 285 5.91 -15.48 -11.61
CA ASP A 285 5.31 -16.36 -12.62
C ASP A 285 3.81 -16.06 -12.79
N PRO A 286 3.17 -16.55 -13.88
CA PRO A 286 1.72 -16.45 -14.06
C PRO A 286 0.94 -16.96 -12.84
N PHE A 287 -0.24 -16.37 -12.62
CA PHE A 287 -1.12 -16.77 -11.51
C PHE A 287 -1.69 -18.16 -11.75
N ILE A 288 -1.59 -19.02 -10.73
CA ILE A 288 -2.13 -20.37 -10.71
C ILE A 288 -3.39 -20.34 -9.84
N PRO A 289 -4.60 -20.40 -10.43
CA PRO A 289 -5.83 -20.43 -9.66
C PRO A 289 -5.96 -21.76 -8.91
N ASN A 290 -6.48 -21.71 -7.68
CA ASN A 290 -6.83 -22.91 -6.94
C ASN A 290 -8.19 -23.44 -7.43
N PRO A 291 -8.27 -24.68 -7.96
CA PRO A 291 -9.54 -25.26 -8.40
C PRO A 291 -10.55 -25.49 -7.26
N HIS A 292 -10.10 -25.52 -6.01
CA HIS A 292 -10.96 -25.76 -4.84
C HIS A 292 -11.48 -24.48 -4.19
N TYR A 293 -11.16 -23.29 -4.73
CA TYR A 293 -11.58 -22.02 -4.13
C TYR A 293 -13.12 -21.87 -4.15
N SER A 294 -13.73 -21.98 -2.97
CA SER A 294 -15.17 -21.82 -2.72
C SER A 294 -15.38 -21.26 -1.30
N PRO A 295 -15.27 -19.92 -1.11
CA PRO A 295 -15.29 -19.33 0.22
C PRO A 295 -16.68 -19.41 0.89
N GLU A 296 -17.75 -19.51 0.09
CA GLU A 296 -19.14 -19.47 0.58
C GLU A 296 -19.76 -20.87 0.76
N GLY A 297 -19.09 -21.93 0.29
CA GLY A 297 -19.61 -23.30 0.30
C GLY A 297 -19.93 -23.74 -1.11
#